data_AF-A0A7J7LAV9-F1
#
_entry.id   AF-A0A7J7LAV9-F1
#
_cell.length_a   1.000
_cell.length_b   1.000
_cell.length_c   1.000
_cell.angle_alpha   90.00
_cell.angle_beta   90.00
_cell.angle_gamma   90.00
#
_symmetry.space_group_name_H-M   'P 1'
#
loop_
_entity.id
_entity.type
_entity.pdbx_description
1 polymer ?
#
loop_
_entity_poly.entity_id
_entity_poly.type
_entity_poly.pdbx_seq_one_letter_code
_entity_poly.pdbx_strand_id
1 'polypeptide(L)'
;IASFNTSFDINIYRYINTTPGEGLAFIIAPDLDIPAQIYGQYLGLTNSSTDGNWTNHLIAIELDTVKQEFDPYDNHMSLNINNIKSNKAYSQVLFLMS
;
A
#
# COMPACT_ATOMS: atom_id res chain seq x y z
N ILE A 1 16.67 -2.70 -17.83
CA ILE A 1 15.43 -1.94 -17.59
C ILE A 1 14.38 -2.48 -18.56
N ALA A 2 13.18 -2.76 -18.08
CA ALA A 2 12.04 -3.18 -18.89
C ALA A 2 10.92 -2.14 -18.77
N SER A 3 10.12 -1.98 -19.82
CA SER A 3 8.91 -1.16 -19.80
C SER A 3 7.70 -2.05 -19.59
N PHE A 4 6.77 -1.62 -18.75
CA PHE A 4 5.50 -2.30 -18.54
C PHE A 4 4.39 -1.27 -18.41
N ASN A 5 3.16 -1.72 -18.64
CA ASN A 5 1.95 -0.96 -18.38
C ASN A 5 0.93 -1.92 -17.74
N THR A 6 0.17 -1.43 -16.77
CA THR A 6 -0.89 -2.19 -16.12
C THR A 6 -2.11 -1.28 -15.91
N SER A 7 -3.30 -1.87 -15.89
CA SER A 7 -4.54 -1.16 -15.64
C SER A 7 -5.49 -2.11 -14.93
N PHE A 8 -6.16 -1.60 -13.91
CA PHE A 8 -7.04 -2.36 -13.04
C PHE A 8 -8.26 -1.51 -12.70
N ASP A 9 -9.42 -2.16 -12.62
CA ASP A 9 -10.64 -1.59 -12.05
C ASP A 9 -10.84 -2.23 -10.67
N ILE A 10 -10.83 -1.41 -9.63
CA ILE A 10 -10.90 -1.87 -8.24
C ILE A 10 -12.08 -1.20 -7.56
N ASN A 11 -12.89 -1.99 -6.87
CA ASN A 11 -13.91 -1.52 -5.95
C ASN A 11 -13.54 -1.93 -4.52
N ILE A 12 -13.12 -0.98 -3.70
CA ILE A 12 -12.85 -1.21 -2.27
C ILE A 12 -14.14 -0.89 -1.50
N TYR A 13 -14.93 -1.91 -1.22
CA TYR A 13 -16.17 -1.80 -0.47
C TYR A 13 -15.95 -2.09 1.02
N ARG A 14 -16.44 -1.20 1.88
CA ARG A 14 -16.47 -1.38 3.33
C ARG A 14 -17.91 -1.50 3.82
N TYR A 15 -18.20 -2.55 4.59
CA TYR A 15 -19.51 -2.70 5.22
C TYR A 15 -19.73 -1.64 6.31
N ILE A 16 -20.98 -1.18 6.45
CA ILE A 16 -21.34 -0.14 7.42
C ILE A 16 -21.08 -0.67 8.85
N ASN A 17 -20.56 0.20 9.73
CA ASN A 17 -20.23 -0.11 11.13
C ASN A 17 -19.12 -1.16 11.34
N THR A 18 -18.25 -1.41 10.35
CA THR A 18 -17.01 -2.18 10.56
C THR A 18 -15.80 -1.27 10.72
N THR A 19 -14.77 -1.76 11.42
CA THR A 19 -13.45 -1.14 11.44
C THR A 19 -12.95 -0.99 10.00
N PRO A 20 -12.53 0.23 9.58
CA PRO A 20 -11.84 0.42 8.32
C PRO A 20 -10.60 -0.47 8.26
N GLY A 21 -10.43 -1.15 7.13
CA GLY A 21 -9.28 -1.98 6.83
C GLY A 21 -8.53 -1.38 5.66
N GLU A 22 -7.26 -1.73 5.55
CA GLU A 22 -6.21 -0.72 5.42
C GLU A 22 -6.06 -0.20 3.99
N GLY A 23 -6.10 -1.09 3.00
CA GLY A 23 -5.93 -0.67 1.61
C GLY A 23 -5.59 -1.84 0.68
N LEU A 24 -5.03 -1.51 -0.47
CA LEU A 24 -4.57 -2.46 -1.48
C LEU A 24 -3.27 -1.98 -2.10
N ALA A 25 -2.35 -2.89 -2.44
CA ALA A 25 -1.12 -2.55 -3.14
C ALA A 25 -0.90 -3.41 -4.40
N PHE A 26 -0.43 -2.77 -5.47
CA PHE A 26 0.20 -3.43 -6.61
C PHE A 26 1.71 -3.47 -6.39
N ILE A 27 2.33 -4.66 -6.44
CA ILE A 27 3.71 -4.86 -6.00
C ILE A 27 4.56 -5.44 -7.13
N ILE A 28 5.80 -4.95 -7.24
CA ILE A 28 6.87 -5.55 -8.02
C ILE A 28 7.96 -5.97 -7.02
N ALA A 29 8.21 -7.27 -6.94
CA ALA A 29 9.19 -7.89 -6.03
C ALA A 29 9.89 -9.07 -6.72
N PRO A 30 11.11 -9.47 -6.29
CA PRO A 30 11.86 -10.58 -6.87
C PRO A 30 11.25 -11.96 -6.57
N ASP A 31 10.52 -12.08 -5.47
CA ASP A 31 9.88 -13.30 -4.99
C ASP A 31 8.47 -12.99 -4.44
N LEU A 32 7.72 -14.05 -4.18
CA LEU A 32 6.41 -14.00 -3.53
C LEU A 32 6.53 -14.29 -2.03
N ASP A 33 7.74 -14.31 -1.48
CA ASP A 33 7.96 -14.63 -0.08
C ASP A 33 7.55 -13.41 0.75
N ILE A 34 6.29 -13.43 1.17
CA ILE A 34 5.72 -12.36 1.97
C ILE A 34 6.32 -12.48 3.39
N PRO A 35 6.93 -11.42 3.97
CA PRO A 35 7.53 -11.46 5.30
C PRO A 35 6.57 -12.04 6.37
N ALA A 36 7.09 -12.54 7.49
CA ALA A 36 6.19 -12.91 8.60
C ALA A 36 5.55 -11.65 9.22
N GLN A 37 4.28 -11.75 9.66
CA GLN A 37 3.55 -10.76 10.47
C GLN A 37 3.27 -9.41 9.78
N ILE A 38 2.56 -9.49 8.67
CA ILE A 38 2.23 -8.37 7.79
C ILE A 38 0.72 -8.17 7.82
N TYR A 39 0.27 -7.31 8.71
CA TYR A 39 -1.14 -6.99 8.86
C TYR A 39 -1.26 -5.50 9.14
N GLY A 40 -2.47 -4.98 8.97
CA GLY A 40 -2.76 -3.60 9.31
C GLY A 40 -2.06 -2.64 8.36
N GLN A 41 -1.61 -1.54 8.94
CA GLN A 41 -0.86 -0.43 8.35
C GLN A 41 0.27 -0.79 7.38
N TYR A 42 0.79 -2.02 7.39
CA TYR A 42 1.91 -2.40 6.51
C TYR A 42 1.48 -3.00 5.15
N LEU A 43 0.18 -3.22 4.92
CA LEU A 43 -0.39 -3.73 3.66
C LEU A 43 0.25 -4.99 3.05
N GLY A 44 0.94 -5.82 3.83
CA GLY A 44 1.66 -6.95 3.24
C GLY A 44 3.03 -6.61 2.66
N LEU A 45 3.49 -5.35 2.75
CA LEU A 45 4.73 -4.88 2.16
C LEU A 45 5.93 -5.14 3.07
N THR A 46 5.83 -4.72 4.33
CA THR A 46 6.92 -4.76 5.31
C THR A 46 6.40 -5.06 6.70
N ASN A 47 7.25 -5.09 7.72
CA ASN A 47 6.82 -5.08 9.11
C ASN A 47 7.68 -4.11 9.92
N SER A 48 7.36 -3.94 11.19
CA SER A 48 8.10 -3.04 12.10
C SER A 48 9.61 -3.29 12.17
N SER A 49 10.08 -4.49 11.81
CA SER A 49 11.50 -4.86 11.81
C SER A 49 12.17 -4.75 10.44
N THR A 50 11.41 -4.88 9.34
CA THR A 50 11.95 -4.86 7.98
C THR A 50 11.68 -3.56 7.23
N ASP A 51 10.89 -2.65 7.81
CA ASP A 51 10.53 -1.39 7.15
C ASP A 51 11.75 -0.54 6.81
N GLY A 52 11.92 -0.21 5.51
CA GLY A 52 13.07 0.55 5.01
C GLY A 52 14.33 -0.28 4.76
N ASN A 53 14.29 -1.59 4.94
CA ASN A 53 15.43 -2.44 4.64
C ASN A 53 15.64 -2.59 3.12
N TRP A 54 16.85 -2.27 2.66
CA TRP A 54 17.25 -2.39 1.26
C TRP A 54 17.13 -3.81 0.69
N THR A 55 17.15 -4.83 1.53
CA THR A 55 17.00 -6.23 1.11
C THR A 55 15.56 -6.64 0.81
N ASN A 56 14.57 -5.77 1.05
CA ASN A 56 13.17 -6.06 0.71
C ASN A 56 12.95 -6.12 -0.81
N HIS A 57 13.75 -5.36 -1.58
CA HIS A 57 13.71 -5.32 -3.04
C HIS A 57 12.30 -5.16 -3.64
N LEU A 58 11.44 -4.38 -3.00
CA LEU A 58 10.05 -4.17 -3.43
C LEU A 58 9.80 -2.73 -3.89
N ILE A 59 8.92 -2.62 -4.88
CA ILE A 59 8.28 -1.37 -5.29
C ILE A 59 6.78 -1.62 -5.22
N ALA A 60 6.04 -0.73 -4.57
CA ALA A 60 4.59 -0.82 -4.45
C ALA A 60 3.91 0.47 -4.94
N ILE A 61 2.74 0.30 -5.54
CA ILE A 61 1.73 1.35 -5.66
C ILE A 61 0.62 1.00 -4.68
N GLU A 62 0.45 1.80 -3.63
CA GLU A 62 -0.55 1.61 -2.59
C GLU A 62 -1.76 2.50 -2.83
N LEU A 63 -2.93 1.94 -2.50
CA LEU A 63 -4.23 2.59 -2.40
C LEU A 63 -4.66 2.47 -0.94
N ASP A 64 -4.25 3.45 -0.15
CA ASP A 64 -4.48 3.49 1.29
C ASP A 64 -5.84 4.15 1.61
N THR A 65 -6.58 3.52 2.50
CA THR A 65 -7.93 3.90 2.92
C THR A 65 -8.03 4.19 4.41
N VAL A 66 -6.93 4.06 5.15
CA VAL A 66 -6.87 4.30 6.58
C VAL A 66 -5.63 5.14 6.86
N LYS A 67 -5.78 6.23 7.61
CA LYS A 67 -4.63 7.07 7.93
C LYS A 67 -3.86 6.56 9.15
N GLN A 68 -2.55 6.45 9.04
CA GLN A 68 -1.61 6.32 10.13
C GLN A 68 -0.80 7.61 10.36
N GLU A 69 -0.03 7.65 11.45
CA GLU A 69 0.76 8.83 11.83
C GLU A 69 1.82 9.23 10.80
N PHE A 70 2.30 8.27 10.01
CA PHE A 70 3.32 8.49 8.99
C PHE A 70 2.74 8.95 7.64
N ASP A 71 1.40 8.94 7.49
CA ASP A 71 0.75 9.24 6.22
C ASP A 71 0.53 10.75 6.02
N PRO A 72 0.85 11.25 4.81
CA PRO A 72 0.72 12.67 4.51
C PRO A 72 -0.75 13.11 4.34
N TYR A 73 -1.65 12.16 4.06
CA TYR A 73 -3.05 12.41 3.72
C TYR A 73 -3.94 11.35 4.39
N ASP A 74 -5.27 11.54 4.30
CA ASP A 74 -6.23 10.50 4.69
C ASP A 74 -6.21 9.40 3.61
N ASN A 75 -7.29 9.18 2.86
CA ASN A 75 -7.25 8.26 1.71
C ASN A 75 -6.29 8.78 0.64
N HIS A 76 -5.34 7.95 0.22
CA HIS A 76 -4.30 8.37 -0.70
C HIS A 76 -3.75 7.25 -1.58
N MET A 77 -3.06 7.66 -2.64
CA MET A 77 -2.26 6.75 -3.46
C MET A 77 -0.79 7.12 -3.31
N SER A 78 0.06 6.11 -3.22
CA SER A 78 1.47 6.25 -2.91
C SER A 78 2.34 5.34 -3.76
N LEU A 79 3.59 5.79 -3.94
CA LEU A 79 4.71 4.96 -4.39
C LEU A 79 5.57 4.67 -3.18
N ASN A 80 5.77 3.39 -2.87
CA ASN A 80 6.61 2.93 -1.78
C ASN A 80 7.78 2.09 -2.31
N ILE A 81 8.97 2.29 -1.74
CA ILE A 81 10.22 1.62 -2.13
C ILE A 81 10.85 1.07 -0.86
N ASN A 82 10.80 -0.26 -0.69
CA ASN A 82 11.31 -0.99 0.46
C ASN A 82 10.73 -0.61 1.85
N ASN A 83 9.74 0.28 1.93
CA ASN A 83 9.11 0.71 3.17
C ASN A 83 7.60 0.94 2.97
N ILE A 84 6.88 1.15 4.07
CA ILE A 84 5.48 1.61 4.06
C ILE A 84 5.41 3.13 3.91
N LYS A 85 6.38 3.87 4.45
CA LYS A 85 6.39 5.32 4.36
C LYS A 85 6.60 5.80 2.92
N SER A 86 5.51 6.26 2.32
CA SER A 86 5.44 6.85 0.98
C SER A 86 6.68 7.64 0.55
N ASN A 87 7.33 7.23 -0.55
CA ASN A 87 8.33 8.05 -1.23
C ASN A 87 7.67 9.23 -1.97
N LYS A 88 6.46 9.00 -2.49
CA LYS A 88 5.61 10.03 -3.11
C LYS A 88 4.15 9.66 -2.91
N ALA A 89 3.33 10.61 -2.49
CA ALA A 89 1.90 10.41 -2.25
C ALA A 89 1.07 11.49 -2.94
N TYR A 90 -0.18 11.14 -3.23
CA TYR A 90 -1.18 12.03 -3.79
C TYR A 90 -2.49 11.87 -3.02
N SER A 91 -3.06 12.99 -2.58
CA SER A 91 -4.39 12.98 -1.97
C SER A 91 -5.46 12.73 -3.02
N GLN A 92 -6.58 12.14 -2.58
CA GLN A 92 -7.77 11.90 -3.40
C GLN A 92 -7.52 10.99 -4.61
N VAL A 93 -7.57 9.68 -4.37
CA VAL A 93 -8.21 8.79 -5.34
C VAL A 93 -9.70 8.86 -5.06
N LEU A 94 -10.51 9.18 -6.08
CA LEU A 94 -11.97 9.19 -5.96
C LEU A 94 -12.45 7.74 -5.74
N PHE A 95 -12.41 7.27 -4.50
CA PHE A 95 -13.16 6.10 -4.09
C PHE A 95 -14.63 6.53 -4.10
N LEU A 96 -15.36 6.18 -5.16
CA LEU A 96 -16.82 6.26 -5.13
C LEU A 96 -17.29 5.24 -4.07
N MET A 97 -17.39 5.68 -2.82
CA MET A 97 -18.14 4.96 -1.80
C MET A 97 -19.61 5.11 -2.19
N SER A 98 -20.14 4.14 -2.94
CA SER A 98 -21.57 4.02 -3.21
C SER A 98 -22.33 3.57 -1.97
#